data_AF-D9SDI1-F1
#
_entry.id   AF-D9SDI1-F1
#
_cell.length_a   1.000
_cell.length_b   1.000
_cell.length_c   1.000
_cell.angle_alpha   90.00
_cell.angle_beta   90.00
_cell.angle_gamma   90.00
#
_symmetry.space_group_name_H-M   'P 1'
#
loop_
_entity.id
_entity.type
_entity.pdbx_description
1 polymer ?
#
loop_
_entity_poly.entity_id
_entity_poly.type
_entity_poly.pdbx_seq_one_letter_code
_entity_poly.pdbx_strand_id
1 'polypeptide(L)'
;MGNFTFDRQYTKLKLRQYVSDIEHCKKLSDTGYYTESFIAMWILVEVIAKNIQITYRASIVAENISGSLLRKLLANHVDIEKNGLRIQLIDISFYKAKEMYGSRREYIDVGDVIFGLKLSAPDADEQRLRFLLASKIAQAPTGFSSRTTIREIRNGLVHSKCTISKENFIRYQEYFDYFFSLTVHKEASAPAFATNSHSEDVK
;
A
#
# COMPACT_ATOMS: atom_id res chain seq x y z
N MET A 1 20.83 8.13 18.31
CA MET A 1 19.61 7.55 17.68
C MET A 1 20.06 6.84 16.42
N GLY A 2 20.05 5.51 16.42
CA GLY A 2 20.49 4.74 15.25
C GLY A 2 19.45 4.84 14.14
N ASN A 3 19.85 5.30 12.96
CA ASN A 3 19.07 5.19 11.74
C ASN A 3 18.96 3.70 11.37
N PHE A 4 17.91 3.04 11.84
CA PHE A 4 17.54 1.71 11.38
C PHE A 4 16.76 1.88 10.08
N THR A 5 17.46 1.76 8.95
CA THR A 5 16.86 1.58 7.63
C THR A 5 16.18 0.22 7.60
N PHE A 6 14.92 0.16 8.06
CA PHE A 6 14.04 -0.95 7.73
C PHE A 6 13.86 -0.88 6.22
N ASP A 7 14.54 -1.80 5.56
CA ASP A 7 14.75 -1.78 4.13
C ASP A 7 13.39 -1.72 3.42
N ARG A 8 13.33 -0.98 2.32
CA ARG A 8 12.15 -0.77 1.47
C ARG A 8 11.50 -2.09 1.03
N GLN A 9 12.14 -3.23 1.30
CA GLN A 9 11.72 -4.59 0.97
C GLN A 9 10.33 -4.96 1.51
N TYR A 10 9.95 -4.58 2.73
CA TYR A 10 8.62 -4.92 3.28
C TYR A 10 7.52 -3.96 2.82
N THR A 11 7.89 -2.72 2.49
CA THR A 11 7.00 -1.71 1.91
C THR A 11 6.85 -1.83 0.39
N LYS A 12 7.69 -2.62 -0.28
CA LYS A 12 7.47 -3.02 -1.68
C LYS A 12 6.28 -3.96 -1.72
N LEU A 13 5.09 -3.38 -1.72
CA LEU A 13 3.85 -4.09 -1.93
C LEU A 13 3.90 -4.74 -3.32
N LYS A 14 3.98 -6.06 -3.36
CA LYS A 14 3.86 -6.83 -4.60
C LYS A 14 2.41 -6.80 -5.07
N LEU A 15 2.02 -5.69 -5.71
CA LEU A 15 0.65 -5.45 -6.19
C LEU A 15 0.47 -5.78 -7.66
N ARG A 16 1.40 -6.56 -8.26
CA ARG A 16 1.23 -7.16 -9.59
C ARG A 16 -0.13 -7.86 -9.72
N GLN A 17 -0.61 -8.45 -8.62
CA GLN A 17 -1.91 -9.13 -8.57
C GLN A 17 -3.12 -8.23 -8.87
N TYR A 18 -2.99 -6.91 -8.71
CA TYR A 18 -4.10 -5.97 -8.92
C TYR A 18 -4.06 -5.27 -10.27
N VAL A 19 -3.02 -5.47 -11.09
CA VAL A 19 -2.90 -4.79 -12.40
C VAL A 19 -4.08 -5.17 -13.31
N SER A 20 -4.40 -6.47 -13.39
CA SER A 20 -5.57 -6.95 -14.14
C SER A 20 -6.88 -6.38 -13.60
N ASP A 21 -6.99 -6.22 -12.28
CA ASP A 21 -8.19 -5.69 -11.63
C ASP A 21 -8.38 -4.21 -11.94
N ILE A 22 -7.29 -3.43 -11.93
CA ILE A 22 -7.30 -2.01 -12.33
C ILE A 22 -7.75 -1.88 -13.79
N GLU A 23 -7.17 -2.68 -14.70
CA GLU A 23 -7.55 -2.67 -16.12
C GLU A 23 -9.01 -3.08 -16.32
N HIS A 24 -9.49 -4.07 -15.57
CA HIS A 24 -10.89 -4.49 -15.63
C HIS A 24 -11.83 -3.37 -15.19
N CYS A 25 -11.50 -2.66 -14.10
CA CYS A 25 -12.27 -1.50 -13.65
C CYS A 25 -12.35 -0.41 -14.73
N LYS A 26 -11.27 -0.16 -15.48
CA LYS A 26 -11.22 0.83 -16.56
C LYS A 26 -12.07 0.44 -17.77
N LYS A 27 -12.11 -0.85 -18.13
CA LYS A 27 -12.95 -1.34 -19.24
C LYS A 27 -14.45 -1.09 -19.01
N LEU A 28 -14.91 -1.05 -17.75
CA LEU A 28 -16.29 -0.69 -17.42
C LEU A 28 -16.62 0.75 -17.84
N SER A 29 -15.70 1.70 -17.65
CA SER A 29 -15.93 3.08 -18.08
C SER A 29 -15.92 3.24 -19.60
N ASP A 30 -15.11 2.44 -20.31
CA ASP A 30 -15.05 2.45 -21.78
C ASP A 30 -16.38 2.00 -22.42
N THR A 31 -17.17 1.22 -21.68
CA THR A 31 -18.49 0.71 -22.07
C THR A 31 -19.65 1.54 -21.53
N GLY A 32 -19.36 2.66 -20.84
CA GLY A 32 -20.36 3.60 -20.32
C GLY A 32 -20.85 3.33 -18.90
N TYR A 33 -20.35 2.29 -18.22
CA TYR A 33 -20.71 1.93 -16.84
C TYR A 33 -19.86 2.71 -15.82
N TYR A 34 -20.01 4.04 -15.79
CA TYR A 34 -19.19 4.92 -14.97
C TYR A 34 -19.41 4.74 -13.46
N THR A 35 -20.63 4.44 -13.03
CA THR A 35 -20.95 4.26 -11.60
C THR A 35 -20.34 2.98 -11.08
N GLU A 36 -20.46 1.90 -11.85
CA GLU A 36 -19.90 0.59 -11.57
C GLU A 36 -18.37 0.64 -11.60
N SER A 37 -17.79 1.32 -12.59
CA SER A 37 -16.34 1.56 -12.66
C SER A 37 -15.84 2.32 -11.43
N PHE A 38 -16.53 3.39 -11.01
CA PHE A 38 -16.18 4.15 -9.82
C PHE A 38 -16.20 3.29 -8.55
N ILE A 39 -17.27 2.51 -8.35
CA ILE A 39 -17.41 1.64 -7.17
C ILE A 39 -16.34 0.55 -7.19
N ALA A 40 -16.07 -0.06 -8.34
CA ALA A 40 -15.04 -1.09 -8.48
C ALA A 40 -13.64 -0.54 -8.17
N MET A 41 -13.29 0.64 -8.71
CA MET A 41 -12.04 1.32 -8.39
C MET A 41 -11.94 1.65 -6.90
N TRP A 42 -13.03 2.12 -6.28
CA TRP A 42 -13.05 2.37 -4.84
C TRP A 42 -12.79 1.11 -4.01
N ILE A 43 -13.46 0.00 -4.33
CA ILE A 43 -13.26 -1.27 -3.63
C ILE A 43 -11.79 -1.68 -3.68
N LEU A 44 -11.18 -1.53 -4.85
CA LEU A 44 -9.77 -1.84 -5.04
C LEU A 44 -8.85 -0.93 -4.22
N VAL A 45 -9.11 0.38 -4.21
CA VAL A 45 -8.41 1.33 -3.32
C VAL A 45 -8.55 0.90 -1.86
N GLU A 46 -9.75 0.53 -1.42
CA GLU A 46 -10.00 0.12 -0.04
C GLU A 46 -9.22 -1.15 0.36
N VAL A 47 -9.15 -2.15 -0.53
CA VAL A 47 -8.35 -3.36 -0.32
C VAL A 47 -6.86 -3.04 -0.23
N ILE A 48 -6.35 -2.24 -1.17
CA ILE A 48 -4.93 -1.87 -1.20
C ILE A 48 -4.57 -1.00 0.00
N ALA A 49 -5.40 -0.03 0.37
CA ALA A 49 -5.20 0.84 1.53
C ALA A 49 -5.13 0.03 2.84
N LYS A 50 -6.01 -0.94 3.04
CA LYS A 50 -5.94 -1.85 4.20
C LYS A 50 -4.65 -2.63 4.24
N ASN A 51 -4.20 -3.15 3.09
CA ASN A 51 -2.93 -3.87 3.00
C ASN A 51 -1.73 -2.98 3.31
N ILE A 52 -1.73 -1.72 2.85
CA ILE A 52 -0.70 -0.73 3.20
C ILE A 52 -0.68 -0.49 4.71
N GLN A 53 -1.83 -0.18 5.31
CA GLN A 53 -1.94 0.07 6.76
C GLN A 53 -1.44 -1.11 7.58
N ILE A 54 -1.90 -2.33 7.27
CA ILE A 54 -1.48 -3.55 7.96
C ILE A 54 0.03 -3.74 7.87
N THR A 55 0.59 -3.54 6.67
CA THR A 55 2.04 -3.68 6.43
C THR A 55 2.84 -2.63 7.21
N TYR A 56 2.38 -1.38 7.21
CA TYR A 56 3.00 -0.28 7.95
C TYR A 56 2.97 -0.50 9.47
N ARG A 57 1.82 -0.90 10.02
CA ARG A 57 1.71 -1.20 11.45
C ARG A 57 2.58 -2.39 11.84
N ALA A 58 2.61 -3.43 11.00
CA ALA A 58 3.44 -4.60 11.24
C ALA A 58 4.94 -4.26 11.21
N SER A 59 5.39 -3.36 10.33
CA SER A 59 6.80 -2.94 10.29
C SER A 59 7.19 -2.17 11.56
N ILE A 60 6.35 -1.23 12.02
CA ILE A 60 6.61 -0.50 13.28
C ILE A 60 6.73 -1.47 14.46
N VAL A 61 5.82 -2.43 14.57
CA VAL A 61 5.86 -3.43 15.66
C VAL A 61 7.11 -4.30 15.56
N ALA A 62 7.44 -4.78 14.35
CA ALA A 62 8.63 -5.60 14.13
C ALA A 62 9.91 -4.86 14.51
N GLU A 63 10.04 -3.59 14.14
CA GLU A 63 11.17 -2.75 14.51
C GLU A 63 11.30 -2.58 16.02
N ASN A 64 10.19 -2.31 16.72
CA ASN A 64 10.20 -2.09 18.15
C ASN A 64 10.57 -3.37 18.92
N ILE A 65 9.96 -4.50 18.56
CA ILE A 65 10.21 -5.80 19.20
C ILE A 65 11.64 -6.27 18.91
N SER A 66 12.01 -6.34 17.64
CA SER A 66 13.35 -6.79 17.24
C SER A 66 14.44 -5.86 17.75
N GLY A 67 14.23 -4.54 17.71
CA GLY A 67 15.18 -3.57 18.23
C GLY A 67 15.42 -3.71 19.73
N SER A 68 14.36 -3.97 20.51
CA SER A 68 14.48 -4.25 21.94
C SER A 68 15.26 -5.54 22.22
N LEU A 69 14.94 -6.61 21.50
CA LEU A 69 15.59 -7.90 21.67
C LEU A 69 17.06 -7.90 21.21
N LEU A 70 17.37 -7.29 20.06
CA LEU A 70 18.74 -7.14 19.56
C LEU A 70 19.63 -6.37 20.53
N ARG A 71 19.12 -5.30 21.15
CA ARG A 71 19.86 -4.57 22.20
C ARG A 71 20.20 -5.46 23.39
N LYS A 72 19.26 -6.31 23.83
CA LYS A 72 19.51 -7.27 24.92
C LYS A 72 20.53 -8.34 24.53
N LEU A 73 20.44 -8.87 23.31
CA LEU A 73 21.39 -9.87 22.80
C LEU A 73 22.81 -9.30 22.71
N LEU A 74 22.96 -8.09 22.17
CA LEU A 74 24.23 -7.37 22.14
C LEU A 74 24.81 -7.11 23.54
N ALA A 75 23.97 -6.70 24.49
CA ALA A 75 24.38 -6.49 25.87
C ALA A 75 24.86 -7.78 26.57
N ASN A 76 24.47 -8.95 26.07
CA ASN A 76 24.92 -10.26 26.54
C ASN A 76 26.00 -10.87 25.62
N HIS A 77 26.68 -10.05 24.82
CA HIS A 77 27.77 -10.46 23.92
C HIS A 77 27.39 -11.54 22.90
N VAL A 78 26.11 -11.61 22.51
CA VAL A 78 25.67 -12.48 21.42
C VAL A 78 26.05 -11.84 20.08
N ASP A 79 26.70 -12.61 19.21
CA ASP A 79 27.01 -12.20 17.84
C ASP A 79 25.73 -12.24 16.97
N ILE A 80 25.17 -11.07 16.71
CA ILE A 80 23.91 -10.89 15.95
C ILE A 80 24.08 -10.88 14.43
N GLU A 81 25.32 -10.73 13.95
CA GLU A 81 25.62 -10.72 12.51
C GLU A 81 25.87 -12.15 12.01
N LYS A 82 26.33 -13.04 12.89
CA LYS A 82 26.44 -14.47 12.61
C LYS A 82 25.08 -15.07 12.22
N ASN A 83 25.06 -15.77 11.08
CA ASN A 83 23.89 -16.44 10.50
C ASN A 83 22.70 -15.52 10.13
N GLY A 84 22.90 -14.19 10.05
CA GLY A 84 21.84 -13.27 9.67
C GLY A 84 20.68 -13.19 10.69
N LEU A 85 20.96 -13.47 11.96
CA LEU A 85 19.98 -13.48 13.05
C LEU A 85 19.14 -12.19 13.11
N ARG A 86 19.76 -11.04 12.84
CA ARG A 86 19.09 -9.74 12.76
C ARG A 86 17.93 -9.73 11.76
N ILE A 87 18.17 -10.23 10.54
CA ILE A 87 17.16 -10.26 9.47
C ILE A 87 16.04 -11.23 9.86
N GLN A 88 16.39 -12.44 10.32
CA GLN A 88 15.41 -13.45 10.72
C GLN A 88 14.49 -12.96 11.84
N LEU A 89 15.03 -12.25 12.84
CA LEU A 89 14.26 -11.68 13.95
C LEU A 89 13.26 -10.62 13.48
N ILE A 90 13.71 -9.74 12.58
CA ILE A 90 12.87 -8.73 11.95
C ILE A 90 11.74 -9.41 11.16
N ASP A 91 12.05 -10.41 10.35
CA ASP A 91 11.11 -11.09 9.47
C ASP A 91 10.02 -11.80 10.27
N ILE A 92 10.43 -12.61 11.26
CA ILE A 92 9.49 -13.34 12.12
C ILE A 92 8.57 -12.38 12.85
N SER A 93 9.12 -11.29 13.40
CA SER A 93 8.33 -10.28 14.11
C SER A 93 7.34 -9.57 13.17
N PHE A 94 7.76 -9.28 11.93
CA PHE A 94 6.91 -8.69 10.91
C PHE A 94 5.76 -9.61 10.51
N TYR A 95 6.02 -10.87 10.15
CA TYR A 95 4.96 -11.79 9.73
C TYR A 95 3.96 -12.07 10.84
N LYS A 96 4.43 -12.23 12.09
CA LYS A 96 3.54 -12.38 13.25
C LYS A 96 2.68 -11.14 13.48
N ALA A 97 3.29 -9.94 13.44
CA ALA A 97 2.53 -8.70 13.58
C ALA A 97 1.50 -8.53 12.44
N LYS A 98 1.89 -8.85 11.21
CA LYS A 98 1.03 -8.78 10.03
C LYS A 98 -0.18 -9.70 10.15
N GLU A 99 0.00 -10.93 10.62
CA GLU A 99 -1.09 -11.89 10.88
C GLU A 99 -2.07 -11.36 11.94
N MET A 100 -1.53 -10.77 13.01
CA MET A 100 -2.35 -10.16 14.07
C MET A 100 -3.18 -8.97 13.59
N TYR A 101 -2.66 -8.14 12.68
CA TYR A 101 -3.41 -7.02 12.12
C TYR A 101 -4.35 -7.45 10.98
N GLY A 102 -3.96 -8.44 10.17
CA GLY A 102 -4.78 -8.95 9.07
C GLY A 102 -6.05 -9.67 9.52
N SER A 103 -6.08 -10.20 10.75
CA SER A 103 -7.26 -10.84 11.35
C SER A 103 -8.24 -9.85 11.96
N ARG A 104 -7.89 -8.56 12.07
CA ARG A 104 -8.76 -7.54 12.67
C ARG A 104 -9.60 -6.83 11.61
N ARG A 105 -10.88 -6.67 11.90
CA ARG A 105 -11.76 -5.79 11.09
C ARG A 105 -11.50 -4.34 11.48
N GLU A 106 -10.47 -3.74 10.89
CA GLU A 106 -10.11 -2.35 11.14
C GLU A 106 -10.68 -1.41 10.08
N TYR A 107 -11.08 -0.22 10.53
CA TYR A 107 -11.33 0.90 9.63
C TYR A 107 -9.99 1.37 9.03
N ILE A 108 -10.05 1.93 7.82
CA ILE A 108 -8.89 2.58 7.21
C ILE A 108 -8.53 3.82 8.02
N ASP A 109 -7.33 3.79 8.61
CA ASP A 109 -6.63 4.96 9.13
C ASP A 109 -5.86 5.62 7.98
N VAL A 110 -6.36 6.79 7.57
CA VAL A 110 -5.80 7.53 6.44
C VAL A 110 -4.38 8.00 6.72
N GLY A 111 -4.04 8.29 7.98
CA GLY A 111 -2.69 8.67 8.38
C GLY A 111 -1.71 7.54 8.12
N ASP A 112 -2.03 6.33 8.60
CA ASP A 112 -1.18 5.16 8.41
C ASP A 112 -0.98 4.79 6.93
N VAL A 113 -2.04 4.91 6.12
CA VAL A 113 -1.92 4.68 4.67
C VAL A 113 -0.99 5.69 4.02
N ILE A 114 -1.12 6.98 4.35
CA ILE A 114 -0.27 8.04 3.79
C ILE A 114 1.18 7.86 4.24
N PHE A 115 1.42 7.58 5.53
CA PHE A 115 2.76 7.31 6.02
C PHE A 115 3.37 6.08 5.34
N GLY A 116 2.61 4.98 5.24
CA GLY A 116 3.04 3.78 4.53
C GLY A 116 3.41 4.04 3.06
N LEU A 117 2.61 4.84 2.34
CA LEU A 117 2.92 5.25 0.97
C LEU A 117 4.16 6.15 0.88
N LYS A 118 4.35 7.07 1.82
CA LYS A 118 5.50 7.98 1.84
C LYS A 118 6.83 7.27 2.11
N LEU A 119 6.81 6.05 2.66
CA LEU A 119 8.03 5.23 2.78
C LEU A 119 8.57 4.79 1.41
N SER A 120 7.70 4.55 0.42
CA SER A 120 8.10 4.17 -0.94
C SER A 120 8.09 5.35 -1.93
N ALA A 121 7.21 6.32 -1.74
CA ALA A 121 7.08 7.53 -2.54
C ALA A 121 7.08 8.78 -1.64
N PRO A 122 8.26 9.28 -1.21
CA PRO A 122 8.36 10.39 -0.26
C PRO A 122 7.63 11.67 -0.70
N ASP A 123 7.58 11.91 -2.01
CA ASP A 123 6.94 13.07 -2.63
C ASP A 123 5.44 12.87 -2.90
N ALA A 124 4.82 11.84 -2.32
CA ALA A 124 3.39 11.60 -2.48
C ALA A 124 2.56 12.79 -1.94
N ASP A 125 1.68 13.30 -2.80
CA ASP A 125 0.76 14.39 -2.54
C ASP A 125 -0.28 13.96 -1.52
N GLU A 126 -0.08 14.46 -0.30
CA GLU A 126 -0.94 14.17 0.83
C GLU A 126 -2.35 14.72 0.67
N GLN A 127 -2.51 15.89 0.04
CA GLN A 127 -3.84 16.48 -0.16
C GLN A 127 -4.66 15.61 -1.11
N ARG A 128 -4.04 15.14 -2.19
CA ARG A 128 -4.68 14.24 -3.17
C ARG A 128 -5.07 12.91 -2.55
N LEU A 129 -4.20 12.31 -1.73
CA LEU A 129 -4.49 11.08 -1.00
C LEU A 129 -5.61 11.25 0.04
N ARG A 130 -5.63 12.37 0.76
CA ARG A 130 -6.71 12.68 1.71
C ARG A 130 -8.04 12.91 1.02
N PHE A 131 -8.05 13.58 -0.13
CA PHE A 131 -9.28 13.77 -0.92
C PHE A 131 -9.90 12.44 -1.38
N LEU A 132 -9.04 11.45 -1.66
CA LEU A 132 -9.48 10.09 -1.98
C LEU A 132 -9.99 9.36 -0.73
N LEU A 133 -9.17 9.23 0.31
CA LEU A 133 -9.38 8.25 1.40
C LEU A 133 -10.15 8.78 2.62
N ALA A 134 -10.10 10.09 2.88
CA ALA A 134 -10.68 10.67 4.08
C ALA A 134 -12.21 10.79 3.98
N SER A 135 -12.89 10.68 5.12
CA SER A 135 -14.32 11.01 5.19
C SER A 135 -14.55 12.51 5.16
N LYS A 136 -13.57 13.34 5.57
CA LYS A 136 -13.66 14.79 5.59
C LYS A 136 -12.28 15.40 5.37
N ILE A 137 -12.25 16.59 4.76
CA ILE A 137 -11.04 17.38 4.54
C ILE A 137 -11.25 18.82 5.01
N ALA A 138 -10.15 19.49 5.38
CA ALA A 138 -10.19 20.89 5.78
C ALA A 138 -10.47 21.82 4.59
N GLN A 139 -9.83 21.55 3.45
CA GLN A 139 -9.86 22.37 2.23
C GLN A 139 -10.08 21.50 0.99
N ALA A 140 -10.85 22.01 0.04
CA ALA A 140 -11.06 21.36 -1.24
C ALA A 140 -9.76 21.40 -2.08
N PRO A 141 -9.46 20.36 -2.88
CA PRO A 141 -8.36 20.40 -3.83
C PRO A 141 -8.58 21.48 -4.89
N THR A 142 -7.49 21.96 -5.49
CA THR A 142 -7.55 22.90 -6.61
C THR A 142 -8.49 22.39 -7.70
N GLY A 143 -9.39 23.27 -8.15
CA GLY A 143 -10.43 22.97 -9.12
C GLY A 143 -11.76 22.52 -8.49
N PHE A 144 -11.79 21.99 -7.27
CA PHE A 144 -13.04 21.59 -6.62
C PHE A 144 -13.61 22.73 -5.77
N SER A 145 -14.91 23.00 -5.95
CA SER A 145 -15.65 23.98 -5.13
C SER A 145 -16.18 23.39 -3.82
N SER A 146 -16.22 22.06 -3.70
CA SER A 146 -16.74 21.35 -2.54
C SER A 146 -15.65 20.58 -1.79
N ARG A 147 -15.83 20.43 -0.48
CA ARG A 147 -15.02 19.56 0.39
C ARG A 147 -15.49 18.11 0.38
N THR A 148 -16.52 17.77 -0.39
CA THR A 148 -17.03 16.40 -0.52
C THR A 148 -15.93 15.50 -1.06
N THR A 149 -15.54 14.49 -0.28
CA THR A 149 -14.46 13.58 -0.66
C THR A 149 -14.95 12.48 -1.59
N ILE A 150 -14.03 11.80 -2.28
CA ILE A 150 -14.37 10.64 -3.12
C ILE A 150 -15.00 9.53 -2.27
N ARG A 151 -14.54 9.35 -1.03
CA ARG A 151 -15.16 8.44 -0.06
C ARG A 151 -16.60 8.81 0.29
N GLU A 152 -16.89 10.09 0.48
CA GLU A 152 -18.27 10.55 0.75
C GLU A 152 -19.17 10.32 -0.46
N ILE A 153 -18.66 10.58 -1.68
CA ILE A 153 -19.37 10.28 -2.93
C ILE A 153 -19.68 8.78 -3.01
N ARG A 154 -18.70 7.92 -2.75
CA ARG A 154 -18.91 6.47 -2.69
C ARG A 154 -20.00 6.09 -1.70
N ASN A 155 -20.00 6.68 -0.50
CA ASN A 155 -21.03 6.38 0.51
C ASN A 155 -22.42 6.77 -0.01
N GLY A 156 -22.53 7.91 -0.70
CA GLY A 156 -23.74 8.29 -1.41
C GLY A 156 -24.17 7.24 -2.43
N LEU A 157 -23.30 6.83 -3.33
CA LEU A 157 -23.62 5.83 -4.37
C LEU A 157 -24.05 4.47 -3.81
N VAL A 158 -23.49 4.05 -2.67
CA VAL A 158 -23.83 2.75 -2.04
C VAL A 158 -25.14 2.82 -1.24
N HIS A 159 -25.43 3.95 -0.60
CA HIS A 159 -26.57 4.08 0.33
C HIS A 159 -27.77 4.82 -0.25
N SER A 160 -27.60 5.48 -1.39
CA SER A 160 -28.67 6.14 -2.13
C SER A 160 -28.61 5.72 -3.60
N LYS A 161 -29.74 5.71 -4.31
CA LYS A 161 -29.84 5.35 -5.75
C LYS A 161 -29.21 6.42 -6.67
N CYS A 162 -28.09 7.00 -6.24
CA CYS A 162 -27.35 8.01 -6.97
C CYS A 162 -26.46 7.35 -8.03
N THR A 163 -26.19 8.10 -9.09
CA THR A 163 -25.27 7.71 -10.16
C THR A 163 -24.18 8.77 -10.29
N ILE A 164 -23.07 8.39 -10.91
CA ILE A 164 -22.01 9.32 -11.28
C ILE A 164 -22.09 9.62 -12.78
N SER A 165 -21.99 10.90 -13.15
CA SER A 165 -21.90 11.28 -14.56
C SER A 165 -20.52 10.96 -15.12
N LYS A 166 -20.40 10.90 -16.46
CA LYS A 166 -19.13 10.69 -17.16
C LYS A 166 -18.08 11.74 -16.77
N GLU A 167 -18.49 13.01 -16.74
CA GLU A 167 -17.62 14.15 -16.47
C GLU A 167 -17.05 14.06 -15.05
N ASN A 168 -17.91 13.72 -14.09
CA ASN A 168 -17.51 13.51 -12.71
C ASN A 168 -16.60 12.28 -12.57
N PHE A 169 -16.93 11.17 -13.24
CA PHE A 169 -16.07 9.99 -13.24
C PHE A 169 -14.66 10.30 -13.73
N ILE A 170 -14.52 10.91 -14.91
CA ILE A 170 -13.21 11.28 -15.49
C ILE A 170 -12.41 12.13 -14.50
N ARG A 171 -13.08 13.06 -13.83
CA ARG A 171 -12.46 13.93 -12.83
C ARG A 171 -11.93 13.17 -11.60
N TYR A 172 -12.67 12.18 -11.11
CA TYR A 172 -12.23 11.37 -9.96
C TYR A 172 -11.28 10.25 -10.36
N GLN A 173 -11.33 9.80 -11.61
CA GLN A 173 -10.44 8.78 -12.16
C GLN A 173 -8.97 9.16 -11.97
N GLU A 174 -8.63 10.44 -12.14
CA GLU A 174 -7.27 10.92 -11.90
C GLU A 174 -6.77 10.63 -10.48
N TYR A 175 -7.64 10.64 -9.47
CA TYR A 175 -7.26 10.36 -8.08
C TYR A 175 -7.06 8.86 -7.84
N PHE A 176 -7.89 8.02 -8.45
CA PHE A 176 -7.70 6.57 -8.46
C PHE A 176 -6.38 6.20 -9.16
N ASP A 177 -6.14 6.73 -10.35
CA ASP A 177 -4.94 6.49 -11.13
C ASP A 177 -3.68 6.95 -10.40
N TYR A 178 -3.76 8.09 -9.72
CA TYR A 178 -2.66 8.56 -8.87
C TYR A 178 -2.34 7.58 -7.74
N PHE A 179 -3.34 7.16 -6.98
CA PHE A 179 -3.15 6.17 -5.91
C PHE A 179 -2.59 4.84 -6.44
N PHE A 180 -3.07 4.36 -7.58
CA PHE A 180 -2.54 3.15 -8.21
C PHE A 180 -1.10 3.34 -8.72
N SER A 181 -0.73 4.52 -9.21
CA SER A 181 0.64 4.81 -9.65
C SER A 181 1.66 4.77 -8.50
N LEU A 182 1.25 5.16 -7.29
CA LEU A 182 2.11 5.11 -6.09
C LEU A 182 2.31 3.70 -5.55
N THR A 183 1.45 2.76 -5.94
CA THR A 183 1.37 1.42 -5.36
C THR A 183 1.82 0.34 -6.34
N VAL A 184 1.61 0.55 -7.64
CA VAL A 184 2.07 -0.32 -8.73
C VAL A 184 3.41 0.22 -9.25
N HIS A 185 4.51 -0.13 -8.60
CA HIS A 185 5.81 0.05 -9.23
C HIS A 185 5.92 -0.91 -10.42
N LYS A 186 6.05 -0.38 -11.64
CA LYS A 186 6.63 -1.14 -12.75
C LYS A 186 8.04 -1.51 -12.28
N GLU A 187 8.27 -2.77 -11.93
CA GLU A 187 9.64 -3.26 -11.84
C GLU A 187 10.25 -3.02 -13.23
N ALA A 188 11.23 -2.12 -13.31
CA ALA A 188 12.19 -2.18 -14.40
C ALA A 188 12.70 -3.63 -14.40
N SER A 189 12.52 -4.31 -15.53
CA SER A 189 12.94 -5.68 -15.77
C SER A 189 14.30 -5.93 -15.10
N ALA A 190 14.30 -6.70 -14.01
CA ALA A 190 15.55 -7.17 -13.43
C ALA A 190 16.26 -8.01 -14.50
N PRO A 191 17.59 -7.82 -14.71
CA PRO A 191 18.34 -8.67 -15.63
C PRO A 191 18.22 -10.11 -15.14
N ALA A 192 17.96 -11.02 -16.09
CA ALA A 192 17.85 -12.44 -15.85
C ALA A 192 19.07 -12.92 -15.04
N PHE A 193 18.81 -13.49 -13.86
CA PHE A 193 19.82 -14.26 -13.16
C PHE A 193 20.23 -15.41 -14.08
N ALA A 194 21.48 -15.37 -14.54
CA ALA A 194 22.10 -16.48 -15.24
C ALA A 194 22.03 -17.71 -14.32
N THR A 195 21.31 -18.73 -14.78
CA THR A 195 21.38 -20.07 -14.24
C THR A 195 22.79 -20.58 -14.46
N ASN A 196 23.59 -20.67 -13.39
CA ASN A 196 24.80 -21.49 -13.42
C ASN A 196 24.37 -22.95 -13.54
N SER A 197 24.47 -23.48 -14.75
CA SER A 197 24.49 -24.90 -15.04
C SER A 197 25.77 -25.49 -14.42
N HIS A 198 25.65 -26.18 -13.29
CA HIS A 198 26.62 -27.20 -12.94
C HIS A 198 26.35 -28.41 -13.83
N SER A 199 27.11 -28.50 -14.92
CA SER A 199 27.40 -29.77 -15.57
C SER A 199 28.31 -30.57 -14.64
N GLU A 200 27.75 -31.64 -14.07
CA GLU A 200 28.54 -32.74 -13.53
C GLU A 200 29.32 -33.37 -14.69
N ASP A 201 30.61 -33.11 -14.77
CA ASP A 201 31.52 -33.94 -15.56
C ASP A 201 32.02 -35.09 -14.70
N VAL A 202 31.48 -36.25 -15.03
CA VAL A 202 31.92 -37.59 -14.66
C VAL A 202 33.39 -37.79 -15.08
N LYS A 203 34.20 -38.30 -14.15
CA LYS A 203 35.38 -39.10 -14.46
C LYS A 203 35.39 -40.34 -13.59
#